data_AF-A0A836TQA6-F1
#
_entry.id   AF-A0A836TQA6-F1
#
_cell.length_a   1.000
_cell.length_b   1.000
_cell.length_c   1.000
_cell.angle_alpha   90.00
_cell.angle_beta   90.00
_cell.angle_gamma   90.00
#
_symmetry.space_group_name_H-M   'P 1'
#
loop_
_entity.id
_entity.type
_entity.pdbx_description
1 polymer ?
#
loop_
_entity_poly.entity_id
_entity_poly.type
_entity_poly.pdbx_seq_one_letter_code
_entity_poly.pdbx_strand_id
1 'polypeptide(L)'
;MNKLFTATIVSAALASAGVSAQTLSVGSNPQGSLAYSTAAGIAKIVTEATNLKLRVVPQGGPVVVLPLVNKGELDFSIALSVPVGFGLGGKAMFKKAGKQEDLRVVASLFPLLVGLYVQKDSKIKKVEDVKGMRMGSKYTKQKIIAILSAANLSMVGLTPKDVKGVPVSNGVRQVQDFMAGKIDAVVWSITSGATAQTHAKVGIRVISLPNTPAAKKAMQKRAPGTVIQTIKPSKRFPFLTQPTNV
;
A
#
# COMPACT_ATOMS: atom_id res chain seq x y z
N MET A 1 -66.32 -42.09 -33.61
CA MET A 1 -65.16 -42.53 -32.81
C MET A 1 -63.91 -42.23 -33.62
N ASN A 2 -62.88 -41.44 -33.28
CA ASN A 2 -62.58 -40.47 -32.23
C ASN A 2 -61.67 -39.45 -32.93
N LYS A 3 -61.99 -38.15 -32.90
CA LYS A 3 -61.06 -37.10 -33.34
C LYS A 3 -60.18 -36.74 -32.13
N LEU A 4 -58.93 -37.21 -32.10
CA LEU A 4 -57.94 -36.73 -31.13
C LEU A 4 -57.38 -35.38 -31.61
N PHE A 5 -57.73 -34.32 -30.89
CA PHE A 5 -57.02 -33.04 -30.93
C PHE A 5 -55.71 -33.20 -30.16
N THR A 6 -54.57 -33.13 -30.85
CA THR A 6 -53.26 -33.04 -30.22
C THR A 6 -52.96 -31.56 -29.97
N ALA A 7 -53.15 -31.10 -28.74
CA ALA A 7 -52.75 -29.76 -28.32
C ALA A 7 -51.24 -29.76 -28.05
N THR A 8 -50.46 -29.18 -28.96
CA THR A 8 -49.02 -28.95 -28.76
C THR A 8 -48.86 -27.76 -27.81
N ILE A 9 -48.64 -28.03 -26.52
CA ILE A 9 -48.20 -27.02 -25.56
C ILE A 9 -46.74 -26.70 -25.88
N VAL A 10 -46.50 -25.58 -26.56
CA VAL A 10 -45.18 -24.99 -26.68
C VAL A 10 -44.85 -24.37 -25.32
N SER A 11 -44.21 -25.13 -24.44
CA SER A 11 -43.60 -24.57 -23.24
C SER A 11 -42.47 -23.66 -23.68
N ALA A 12 -42.73 -22.35 -23.68
CA ALA A 12 -41.70 -21.33 -23.76
C ALA A 12 -40.81 -21.48 -22.51
N ALA A 13 -39.71 -22.22 -22.65
CA ALA A 13 -38.61 -22.16 -21.71
C ALA A 13 -38.06 -20.74 -21.78
N LEU A 14 -38.58 -19.84 -20.93
CA LEU A 14 -37.85 -18.64 -20.56
C LEU A 14 -36.56 -19.13 -19.90
N ALA A 15 -35.50 -19.25 -20.71
CA ALA A 15 -34.14 -19.20 -20.22
C ALA A 15 -34.00 -17.83 -19.57
N SER A 16 -34.30 -17.77 -18.27
CA SER A 16 -33.84 -16.72 -17.40
C SER A 16 -32.31 -16.78 -17.44
N ALA A 17 -31.73 -16.06 -18.41
CA ALA A 17 -30.33 -15.67 -18.36
C ALA A 17 -30.19 -14.88 -17.06
N GLY A 18 -29.86 -15.59 -15.97
CA GLY A 18 -29.58 -14.97 -14.69
C GLY A 18 -28.55 -13.90 -14.96
N VAL A 19 -28.88 -12.65 -14.61
CA VAL A 19 -27.92 -11.55 -14.59
C VAL A 19 -26.83 -11.95 -13.61
N SER A 20 -25.79 -12.60 -14.12
CA SER A 20 -24.65 -13.01 -13.33
C SER A 20 -23.86 -11.73 -13.06
N ALA A 21 -23.87 -11.30 -11.80
CA ALA A 21 -23.09 -10.14 -11.38
C ALA A 21 -21.61 -10.39 -11.73
N GLN A 22 -21.09 -9.62 -12.69
CA GLN A 22 -19.71 -9.76 -13.14
C GLN A 22 -18.78 -9.53 -11.94
N THR A 23 -18.01 -10.56 -11.59
CA THR A 23 -17.08 -10.50 -10.47
C THR A 23 -15.71 -10.12 -11.00
N LEU A 24 -15.27 -8.93 -10.59
CA LEU A 24 -13.96 -8.37 -10.90
C LEU A 24 -13.06 -8.48 -9.66
N SER A 25 -11.76 -8.53 -9.89
CA SER A 25 -10.74 -8.71 -8.87
C SER A 25 -9.88 -7.45 -8.74
N VAL A 26 -9.60 -7.06 -7.50
CA VAL A 26 -8.73 -5.91 -7.20
C VAL A 26 -7.56 -6.37 -6.35
N GLY A 27 -6.39 -6.45 -6.97
CA GLY A 27 -5.12 -6.71 -6.30
C GLY A 27 -4.77 -5.61 -5.29
N SER A 28 -4.30 -6.03 -4.12
CA SER A 28 -3.86 -5.10 -3.09
C SER A 28 -2.64 -5.61 -2.32
N ASN A 29 -2.22 -4.85 -1.31
CA ASN A 29 -1.25 -5.29 -0.30
C ASN A 29 -1.96 -6.07 0.82
N PRO A 30 -1.24 -6.65 1.81
CA PRO A 30 -1.87 -7.38 2.90
C PRO A 30 -2.81 -6.51 3.74
N GLN A 31 -3.72 -7.16 4.48
CA GLN A 31 -4.60 -6.49 5.44
C GLN A 31 -3.81 -5.63 6.45
N GLY A 32 -4.41 -4.52 6.88
CA GLY A 32 -3.75 -3.50 7.69
C GLY A 32 -2.97 -2.46 6.88
N SER A 33 -2.71 -2.70 5.58
CA SER A 33 -2.16 -1.68 4.69
C SER A 33 -3.22 -0.67 4.23
N LEU A 34 -2.79 0.55 3.86
CA LEU A 34 -3.67 1.55 3.26
C LEU A 34 -4.29 1.05 1.95
N ALA A 35 -3.48 0.40 1.09
CA ALA A 35 -3.96 -0.13 -0.17
C ALA A 35 -5.10 -1.15 0.02
N TYR A 36 -5.05 -1.97 1.09
CA TYR A 36 -6.12 -2.93 1.36
C TYR A 36 -7.41 -2.22 1.76
N SER A 37 -7.34 -1.27 2.70
CA SER A 37 -8.52 -0.49 3.10
C SER A 37 -9.11 0.33 1.95
N THR A 38 -8.27 0.86 1.06
CA THR A 38 -8.73 1.58 -0.14
C THR A 38 -9.44 0.65 -1.10
N ALA A 39 -8.85 -0.51 -1.41
CA ALA A 39 -9.46 -1.51 -2.29
C ALA A 39 -10.79 -2.01 -1.72
N ALA A 40 -10.86 -2.25 -0.40
CA ALA A 40 -12.09 -2.66 0.28
C ALA A 40 -13.17 -1.58 0.24
N GLY A 41 -12.81 -0.31 0.44
CA GLY A 41 -13.75 0.81 0.33
C GLY A 41 -14.32 0.96 -1.08
N ILE A 42 -13.46 0.89 -2.11
CA ILE A 42 -13.88 0.91 -3.51
C ILE A 42 -14.78 -0.30 -3.81
N ALA A 43 -14.36 -1.50 -3.40
CA ALA A 43 -15.12 -2.72 -3.64
C ALA A 43 -16.52 -2.67 -3.04
N LYS A 44 -16.64 -2.13 -1.80
CA LYS A 44 -17.92 -1.91 -1.14
C LYS A 44 -18.81 -0.96 -1.96
N ILE A 45 -18.29 0.22 -2.30
CA ILE A 45 -19.06 1.25 -3.04
C ILE A 45 -19.51 0.71 -4.39
N VAL A 46 -18.64 0.04 -5.14
CA VAL A 46 -19.01 -0.51 -6.47
C VAL A 46 -20.08 -1.59 -6.32
N THR A 47 -19.97 -2.45 -5.32
CA THR A 47 -20.97 -3.50 -5.07
C THR A 47 -22.33 -2.92 -4.64
N GLU A 48 -22.33 -1.79 -3.92
CA GLU A 48 -23.57 -1.11 -3.47
C GLU A 48 -24.20 -0.23 -4.57
N ALA A 49 -23.39 0.36 -5.45
CA ALA A 49 -23.84 1.34 -6.44
C ALA A 49 -24.02 0.78 -7.85
N THR A 50 -23.59 -0.46 -8.10
CA THR A 50 -23.61 -1.08 -9.44
C THR A 50 -23.98 -2.57 -9.36
N ASN A 51 -24.19 -3.21 -10.51
CA ASN A 51 -24.38 -4.67 -10.60
C ASN A 51 -23.05 -5.46 -10.64
N LEU A 52 -21.92 -4.80 -10.42
CA LEU A 52 -20.59 -5.43 -10.39
C LEU A 52 -20.23 -5.87 -8.98
N LYS A 53 -19.51 -7.00 -8.86
CA LYS A 53 -18.92 -7.43 -7.58
C LYS A 53 -17.42 -7.27 -7.66
N LEU A 54 -16.81 -6.56 -6.71
CA LEU A 54 -15.36 -6.44 -6.64
C LEU A 54 -14.81 -7.26 -5.46
N ARG A 55 -13.92 -8.21 -5.76
CA ARG A 55 -13.23 -9.01 -4.75
C ARG A 55 -11.82 -8.50 -4.54
N VAL A 56 -11.49 -8.09 -3.31
CA VAL A 56 -10.13 -7.69 -2.94
C VAL A 56 -9.24 -8.92 -2.80
N VAL A 57 -8.10 -8.92 -3.49
CA VAL A 57 -7.10 -10.00 -3.45
C VAL A 57 -5.80 -9.46 -2.83
N PRO A 58 -5.57 -9.69 -1.52
CA PRO A 58 -4.33 -9.26 -0.88
C PRO A 58 -3.13 -10.05 -1.41
N GLN A 59 -2.08 -9.34 -1.78
CA GLN A 59 -0.84 -9.88 -2.34
C GLN A 59 0.39 -9.23 -1.68
N GLY A 60 1.59 -9.67 -2.08
CA GLY A 60 2.87 -9.25 -1.48
C GLY A 60 3.30 -7.80 -1.77
N GLY A 61 2.68 -7.11 -2.71
CA GLY A 61 3.09 -5.76 -3.11
C GLY A 61 2.87 -5.45 -4.58
N PRO A 62 3.18 -4.21 -5.03
CA PRO A 62 3.13 -3.80 -6.44
C PRO A 62 3.93 -4.68 -7.40
N VAL A 63 5.04 -5.28 -6.95
CA VAL A 63 5.87 -6.18 -7.77
C VAL A 63 5.15 -7.48 -8.10
N VAL A 64 4.14 -7.86 -7.30
CA VAL A 64 3.31 -9.04 -7.52
C VAL A 64 2.01 -8.67 -8.23
N VAL A 65 1.32 -7.61 -7.80
CA VAL A 65 0.01 -7.28 -8.38
C VAL A 65 0.09 -6.71 -9.78
N LEU A 66 1.12 -5.92 -10.11
CA LEU A 66 1.21 -5.29 -11.43
C LEU A 66 1.40 -6.31 -12.56
N PRO A 67 2.25 -7.35 -12.44
CA PRO A 67 2.32 -8.39 -13.47
C PRO A 67 1.04 -9.22 -13.59
N LEU A 68 0.32 -9.44 -12.50
CA LEU A 68 -0.97 -10.15 -12.56
C LEU A 68 -2.02 -9.33 -13.32
N VAL A 69 -2.06 -8.01 -13.11
CA VAL A 69 -2.94 -7.13 -13.90
C VAL A 69 -2.51 -7.10 -15.36
N ASN A 70 -1.21 -7.00 -15.63
CA ASN A 70 -0.70 -7.00 -17.00
C ASN A 70 -1.10 -8.27 -17.78
N LYS A 71 -1.15 -9.42 -17.11
CA LYS A 71 -1.51 -10.70 -17.73
C LYS A 71 -3.03 -10.97 -17.76
N GLY A 72 -3.84 -10.06 -17.23
CA GLY A 72 -5.28 -10.27 -17.09
C GLY A 72 -5.67 -11.30 -16.01
N GLU A 73 -4.74 -11.70 -15.13
CA GLU A 73 -5.03 -12.56 -13.98
C GLU A 73 -5.70 -11.79 -12.82
N LEU A 74 -5.57 -10.46 -12.82
CA LEU A 74 -6.33 -9.53 -11.98
C LEU A 74 -6.89 -8.39 -12.84
N ASP A 75 -8.11 -7.95 -12.57
CA ASP A 75 -8.76 -6.89 -13.35
C ASP A 75 -8.20 -5.50 -13.00
N PHE A 76 -7.98 -5.26 -11.70
CA PHE A 76 -7.45 -3.99 -11.20
C PHE A 76 -6.39 -4.22 -10.12
N SER A 77 -5.64 -3.17 -9.80
CA SER A 77 -4.85 -3.14 -8.56
C SER A 77 -4.71 -1.74 -8.00
N ILE A 78 -4.49 -1.65 -6.69
CA ILE A 78 -4.03 -0.42 -6.04
C ILE A 78 -2.51 -0.47 -5.93
N ALA A 79 -1.81 0.44 -6.62
CA ALA A 79 -0.36 0.50 -6.62
C ALA A 79 0.15 1.94 -6.46
N LEU A 80 1.38 2.08 -5.97
CA LEU A 80 2.08 3.36 -5.95
C LEU A 80 2.57 3.73 -7.35
N SER A 81 2.53 5.02 -7.68
CA SER A 81 2.97 5.55 -8.98
C SER A 81 4.42 5.18 -9.32
N VAL A 82 5.32 5.12 -8.33
CA VAL A 82 6.73 4.78 -8.54
C VAL A 82 6.91 3.35 -9.09
N PRO A 83 6.40 2.28 -8.45
CA PRO A 83 6.37 0.95 -9.04
C PRO A 83 5.65 0.87 -10.40
N VAL A 84 4.57 1.61 -10.61
CA VAL A 84 3.88 1.64 -11.92
C VAL A 84 4.80 2.18 -13.01
N GLY A 85 5.47 3.31 -12.76
CA GLY A 85 6.45 3.88 -13.70
C GLY A 85 7.63 2.94 -13.98
N PHE A 86 8.13 2.22 -12.97
CA PHE A 86 9.14 1.19 -13.18
C PHE A 86 8.61 -0.01 -13.98
N GLY A 87 7.36 -0.42 -13.76
CA GLY A 87 6.70 -1.51 -14.48
C GLY A 87 6.53 -1.20 -15.96
N LEU A 88 5.97 -0.04 -16.30
CA LEU A 88 5.80 0.43 -17.70
C LEU A 88 7.15 0.50 -18.44
N GLY A 89 8.22 0.88 -17.73
CA GLY A 89 9.57 0.93 -18.29
C GLY A 89 10.37 -0.37 -18.27
N GLY A 90 9.90 -1.43 -17.58
CA GLY A 90 10.67 -2.66 -17.36
C GLY A 90 11.95 -2.46 -16.54
N LYS A 91 11.95 -1.49 -15.61
CA LYS A 91 13.14 -1.04 -14.86
C LYS A 91 13.13 -1.51 -13.41
N ALA A 92 14.26 -1.33 -12.73
CA ALA A 92 14.43 -1.59 -11.30
C ALA A 92 13.93 -2.98 -10.86
N MET A 93 12.86 -3.05 -10.08
CA MET A 93 12.29 -4.31 -9.59
C MET A 93 11.59 -5.16 -10.67
N PHE A 94 11.38 -4.60 -11.87
CA PHE A 94 10.77 -5.28 -13.01
C PHE A 94 11.78 -5.77 -14.05
N LYS A 95 13.10 -5.63 -13.83
CA LYS A 95 14.13 -6.07 -14.80
C LYS A 95 13.97 -7.54 -15.26
N LYS A 96 13.59 -8.43 -14.35
CA LYS A 96 13.32 -9.86 -14.68
C LYS A 96 11.94 -10.07 -15.28
N ALA A 97 10.95 -9.30 -14.86
CA ALA A 97 9.56 -9.43 -15.29
C ALA A 97 9.27 -8.76 -16.64
N GLY A 98 10.19 -7.93 -17.14
CA GLY A 98 10.01 -7.17 -18.38
C GLY A 98 9.14 -5.94 -18.19
N LYS A 99 8.82 -5.29 -19.31
CA LYS A 99 7.84 -4.19 -19.34
C LYS A 99 6.45 -4.75 -19.06
N GLN A 100 5.66 -3.98 -18.33
CA GLN A 100 4.26 -4.26 -18.08
C GLN A 100 3.43 -3.38 -19.03
N GLU A 101 3.41 -3.75 -20.31
CA GLU A 101 2.91 -2.93 -21.43
C GLU A 101 1.38 -2.78 -21.51
N ASP A 102 0.64 -3.71 -20.91
CA ASP A 102 -0.83 -3.71 -20.89
C ASP A 102 -1.40 -2.96 -19.70
N LEU A 103 -0.56 -2.49 -18.77
CA LEU A 103 -1.02 -1.68 -17.65
C LEU A 103 -1.63 -0.36 -18.13
N ARG A 104 -2.79 -0.03 -17.58
CA ARG A 104 -3.45 1.27 -17.74
C ARG A 104 -3.73 1.88 -16.38
N VAL A 105 -3.48 3.18 -16.25
CA VAL A 105 -3.84 3.95 -15.05
C VAL A 105 -5.27 4.42 -15.21
N VAL A 106 -6.16 3.95 -14.33
CA VAL A 106 -7.58 4.31 -14.37
C VAL A 106 -7.88 5.57 -13.54
N ALA A 107 -7.19 5.74 -12.41
CA ALA A 107 -7.36 6.90 -11.54
C ALA A 107 -6.11 7.17 -10.69
N SER A 108 -5.90 8.45 -10.34
CA SER A 108 -5.05 8.85 -9.23
C SER A 108 -5.93 9.05 -7.99
N LEU A 109 -5.60 8.38 -6.89
CA LEU A 109 -6.47 8.35 -5.71
C LEU A 109 -6.13 9.48 -4.74
N PHE A 110 -4.99 9.36 -4.07
CA PHE A 110 -4.49 10.33 -3.10
C PHE A 110 -3.02 10.06 -2.79
N PRO A 111 -2.28 11.04 -2.24
CA PRO A 111 -0.91 10.83 -1.79
C PRO A 111 -0.82 9.76 -0.69
N LEU A 112 0.17 8.87 -0.81
CA LEU A 112 0.56 8.00 0.29
C LEU A 112 1.44 8.81 1.26
N LEU A 113 0.91 9.09 2.46
CA LEU A 113 1.68 9.73 3.53
C LEU A 113 2.53 8.69 4.26
N VAL A 114 3.84 8.76 4.09
CA VAL A 114 4.82 7.86 4.73
C VAL A 114 5.62 8.68 5.73
N GLY A 115 5.68 8.24 6.99
CA GLY A 115 6.45 8.93 8.02
C GLY A 115 7.37 7.96 8.75
N LEU A 116 8.38 8.53 9.41
CA LEU A 116 9.15 7.84 10.44
C LEU A 116 8.40 7.98 11.77
N TYR A 117 8.00 6.88 12.40
CA TYR A 117 7.41 6.91 13.73
C TYR A 117 8.09 5.95 14.70
N VAL A 118 7.95 6.31 15.97
CA VAL A 118 8.51 5.63 17.14
C VAL A 118 7.44 5.51 18.22
N GLN A 119 7.71 4.76 19.28
CA GLN A 119 6.82 4.75 20.45
C GLN A 119 6.73 6.16 21.03
N LYS A 120 5.57 6.50 21.60
CA LYS A 120 5.28 7.85 22.12
C LYS A 120 6.41 8.38 23.01
N ASP A 121 6.87 7.55 23.95
CA ASP A 121 7.84 7.91 24.99
C ASP A 121 9.30 7.61 24.59
N SER A 122 9.54 7.25 23.32
CA SER A 122 10.89 7.00 22.81
C SER A 122 11.79 8.23 22.96
N LYS A 123 13.07 7.97 23.24
CA LYS A 123 14.15 8.97 23.26
C LYS A 123 14.49 9.51 21.87
N ILE A 124 14.08 8.83 20.79
CA ILE A 124 14.24 9.28 19.40
C ILE A 124 13.36 10.53 19.20
N LYS A 125 13.96 11.69 18.93
CA LYS A 125 13.26 12.97 18.72
C LYS A 125 13.44 13.52 17.30
N LYS A 126 14.50 13.13 16.60
CA LYS A 126 14.80 13.52 15.21
C LYS A 126 15.28 12.31 14.40
N VAL A 127 15.37 12.46 13.08
CA VAL A 127 15.70 11.35 12.17
C VAL A 127 17.10 10.81 12.45
N GLU A 128 18.06 11.65 12.85
CA GLU A 128 19.44 11.29 13.18
C GLU A 128 19.52 10.28 14.34
N ASP A 129 18.59 10.35 15.29
CA ASP A 129 18.60 9.54 16.51
C ASP A 129 18.31 8.06 16.23
N VAL A 130 17.91 7.69 15.00
CA VAL A 130 17.73 6.28 14.61
C VAL A 130 19.05 5.56 14.36
N LYS A 131 20.19 6.27 14.33
CA LYS A 131 21.52 5.65 14.20
C LYS A 131 21.73 4.63 15.32
N GLY A 132 22.08 3.39 14.95
CA GLY A 132 22.27 2.27 15.86
C GLY A 132 20.97 1.65 16.40
N MET A 133 19.80 2.18 16.05
CA MET A 133 18.49 1.66 16.48
C MET A 133 18.01 0.52 15.59
N ARG A 134 17.10 -0.32 16.09
CA ARG A 134 16.53 -1.43 15.33
C ARG A 134 15.47 -0.93 14.36
N MET A 135 15.66 -1.20 13.08
CA MET A 135 14.73 -0.83 12.01
C MET A 135 14.50 -2.01 11.08
N GLY A 136 13.31 -2.09 10.47
CA GLY A 136 12.99 -3.13 9.50
C GLY A 136 13.96 -3.14 8.30
N SER A 137 14.34 -4.33 7.85
CA SER A 137 15.30 -4.54 6.75
C SER A 137 14.88 -5.71 5.84
N LYS A 138 15.59 -5.84 4.71
CA LYS A 138 15.41 -6.86 3.64
C LYS A 138 14.06 -6.82 2.90
N TYR A 139 12.92 -6.75 3.60
CA TYR A 139 11.56 -6.65 3.04
C TYR A 139 11.33 -7.61 1.86
N THR A 140 11.47 -8.92 2.12
CA THR A 140 11.58 -9.95 1.07
C THR A 140 10.42 -9.96 0.08
N LYS A 141 9.21 -9.56 0.50
CA LYS A 141 8.02 -9.49 -0.35
C LYS A 141 7.64 -8.06 -0.80
N GLN A 142 8.08 -7.02 -0.09
CA GLN A 142 7.68 -5.63 -0.35
C GLN A 142 8.88 -4.66 -0.41
N LYS A 143 9.74 -4.86 -1.41
CA LYS A 143 11.04 -4.16 -1.57
C LYS A 143 10.96 -2.63 -1.59
N ILE A 144 9.83 -2.04 -1.99
CA ILE A 144 9.65 -0.58 -2.02
C ILE A 144 9.84 0.07 -0.64
N ILE A 145 9.53 -0.62 0.46
CA ILE A 145 9.72 -0.08 1.82
C ILE A 145 11.19 0.12 2.13
N ALA A 146 12.06 -0.79 1.67
CA ALA A 146 13.50 -0.65 1.82
C ALA A 146 14.01 0.64 1.16
N ILE A 147 13.47 0.96 -0.02
CA ILE A 147 13.79 2.18 -0.77
C ILE A 147 13.32 3.41 0.00
N LEU A 148 12.08 3.42 0.49
CA LEU A 148 11.52 4.55 1.26
C LEU A 148 12.24 4.76 2.60
N SER A 149 12.61 3.68 3.28
CA SER A 149 13.42 3.72 4.50
C SER A 149 14.81 4.30 4.23
N ALA A 150 15.48 3.83 3.18
CA ALA A 150 16.77 4.37 2.77
C ALA A 150 16.69 5.85 2.33
N ALA A 151 15.58 6.25 1.69
CA ALA A 151 15.33 7.64 1.33
C ALA A 151 15.20 8.53 2.57
N ASN A 152 14.42 8.10 3.58
CA ASN A 152 14.28 8.80 4.86
C ASN A 152 15.63 8.97 5.57
N LEU A 153 16.42 7.89 5.68
CA LEU A 153 17.76 7.95 6.30
C LEU A 153 18.70 8.91 5.55
N SER A 154 18.65 8.91 4.22
CA SER A 154 19.54 9.74 3.40
C SER A 154 19.34 11.25 3.59
N MET A 155 18.17 11.67 4.08
CA MET A 155 17.86 13.09 4.34
C MET A 155 18.79 13.72 5.37
N VAL A 156 19.37 12.89 6.25
CA VAL A 156 20.29 13.28 7.32
C VAL A 156 21.67 12.63 7.15
N GLY A 157 21.99 12.18 5.94
CA GLY A 157 23.28 11.57 5.62
C GLY A 157 23.47 10.14 6.14
N LEU A 158 22.43 9.51 6.70
CA LEU A 158 22.48 8.12 7.15
C LEU A 158 22.21 7.15 6.00
N THR A 159 22.65 5.91 6.18
CA THR A 159 22.45 4.79 5.26
C THR A 159 21.85 3.59 5.99
N PRO A 160 21.34 2.57 5.28
CA PRO A 160 20.87 1.35 5.92
C PRO A 160 21.93 0.61 6.76
N LYS A 161 23.23 0.92 6.61
CA LYS A 161 24.31 0.34 7.43
C LYS A 161 24.41 1.01 8.80
N ASP A 162 23.86 2.20 8.96
CA ASP A 162 23.90 2.97 10.19
C ASP A 162 22.83 2.54 11.20
N VAL A 163 21.97 1.58 10.85
CA VAL A 163 20.89 1.06 11.71
C VAL A 163 21.02 -0.45 11.92
N LYS A 164 20.49 -0.96 13.03
CA LYS A 164 20.44 -2.41 13.30
C LYS A 164 19.27 -3.03 12.53
N GLY A 165 19.54 -3.48 11.30
CA GLY A 165 18.50 -4.02 10.42
C GLY A 165 17.87 -5.33 10.94
N VAL A 166 16.55 -5.33 11.16
CA VAL A 166 15.74 -6.50 11.52
C VAL A 166 15.02 -7.03 10.28
N PRO A 167 15.37 -8.22 9.76
CA PRO A 167 14.74 -8.77 8.57
C PRO A 167 13.24 -9.00 8.73
N VAL A 168 12.45 -8.49 7.79
CA VAL A 168 10.98 -8.67 7.74
C VAL A 168 10.51 -9.03 6.33
N SER A 169 9.30 -9.56 6.23
CA SER A 169 8.70 -9.92 4.93
C SER A 169 8.09 -8.71 4.22
N ASN A 170 7.35 -7.87 4.94
CA ASN A 170 6.61 -6.72 4.42
C ASN A 170 6.39 -5.68 5.53
N GLY A 171 5.71 -4.57 5.21
CA GLY A 171 5.50 -3.48 6.17
C GLY A 171 4.54 -3.82 7.30
N VAL A 172 3.51 -4.63 7.06
CA VAL A 172 2.59 -5.06 8.13
C VAL A 172 3.36 -5.87 9.18
N ARG A 173 4.25 -6.77 8.75
CA ARG A 173 5.12 -7.52 9.64
C ARG A 173 6.08 -6.61 10.41
N GLN A 174 6.67 -5.60 9.76
CA GLN A 174 7.47 -4.58 10.44
C GLN A 174 6.69 -3.89 11.57
N VAL A 175 5.44 -3.50 11.30
CA VAL A 175 4.59 -2.83 12.30
C VAL A 175 4.25 -3.77 13.47
N GLN A 176 4.01 -5.05 13.19
CA GLN A 176 3.81 -6.07 14.24
C GLN A 176 5.06 -6.25 15.11
N ASP A 177 6.24 -6.34 14.49
CA ASP A 177 7.50 -6.48 15.22
C ASP A 177 7.84 -5.21 16.02
N PHE A 178 7.45 -4.02 15.54
CA PHE A 178 7.51 -2.76 16.31
C PHE A 178 6.59 -2.78 17.54
N MET A 179 5.33 -3.20 17.38
CA MET A 179 4.41 -3.36 18.52
C MET A 179 4.91 -4.38 19.54
N ALA A 180 5.67 -5.39 19.10
CA ALA A 180 6.28 -6.39 19.96
C ALA A 180 7.63 -5.94 20.58
N GLY A 181 8.04 -4.68 20.38
CA GLY A 181 9.29 -4.15 20.93
C GLY A 181 10.57 -4.71 20.28
N LYS A 182 10.47 -5.32 19.09
CA LYS A 182 11.61 -5.86 18.33
C LYS A 182 12.23 -4.81 17.39
N ILE A 183 11.48 -3.77 17.05
CA ILE A 183 11.87 -2.66 16.19
C ILE A 183 11.64 -1.36 16.96
N ASP A 184 12.57 -0.42 16.89
CA ASP A 184 12.56 0.84 17.64
C ASP A 184 11.94 1.99 16.83
N ALA A 185 12.09 1.96 15.51
CA ALA A 185 11.58 2.97 14.59
C ALA A 185 11.10 2.37 13.26
N VAL A 186 10.02 2.94 12.72
CA VAL A 186 9.33 2.42 11.54
C VAL A 186 9.13 3.54 10.52
N VAL A 187 9.54 3.29 9.27
CA VAL A 187 9.16 4.12 8.12
C VAL A 187 8.00 3.45 7.41
N TRP A 188 6.79 3.98 7.58
CA TRP A 188 5.57 3.36 7.07
C TRP A 188 4.44 4.37 6.85
N SER A 189 3.37 3.93 6.20
CA SER A 189 2.17 4.70 5.90
C SER A 189 1.48 5.16 7.18
N ILE A 190 1.53 6.45 7.50
CA ILE A 190 0.90 7.00 8.72
C ILE A 190 -0.64 6.96 8.65
N THR A 191 -1.20 6.82 7.45
CA THR A 191 -2.64 6.69 7.20
C THR A 191 -3.13 5.23 7.17
N SER A 192 -2.26 4.25 7.43
CA SER A 192 -2.66 2.83 7.36
C SER A 192 -3.44 2.37 8.59
N GLY A 193 -4.31 1.36 8.40
CA GLY A 193 -5.02 0.72 9.51
C GLY A 193 -4.07 0.12 10.54
N ALA A 194 -2.94 -0.45 10.11
CA ALA A 194 -1.91 -0.98 11.00
C ALA A 194 -1.27 0.13 11.87
N THR A 195 -1.07 1.33 11.35
CA THR A 195 -0.59 2.47 12.14
C THR A 195 -1.64 2.94 13.14
N ALA A 196 -2.92 2.99 12.76
CA ALA A 196 -4.01 3.31 13.69
C ALA A 196 -4.08 2.31 14.85
N GLN A 197 -4.01 1.01 14.54
CA GLN A 197 -3.96 -0.07 15.54
C GLN A 197 -2.72 0.05 16.46
N THR A 198 -1.58 0.37 15.89
CA THR A 198 -0.33 0.57 16.66
C THR A 198 -0.47 1.72 17.63
N HIS A 199 -1.01 2.86 17.18
CA HIS A 199 -1.23 4.01 18.05
C HIS A 199 -2.18 3.68 19.20
N ALA A 200 -3.27 2.97 18.91
CA ALA A 200 -4.23 2.55 19.93
C ALA A 200 -3.61 1.59 20.96
N LYS A 201 -2.67 0.72 20.54
CA LYS A 201 -2.07 -0.30 21.41
C LYS A 201 -0.92 0.22 22.27
N VAL A 202 0.02 0.96 21.68
CA VAL A 202 1.28 1.34 22.35
C VAL A 202 1.56 2.83 22.35
N GLY A 203 0.72 3.64 21.69
CA GLY A 203 1.02 5.05 21.45
C GLY A 203 2.20 5.23 20.50
N ILE A 204 2.12 6.21 19.61
CA ILE A 204 3.20 6.52 18.68
C ILE A 204 3.38 8.03 18.59
N ARG A 205 4.57 8.41 18.13
CA ARG A 205 4.90 9.77 17.72
C ARG A 205 5.59 9.72 16.37
N VAL A 206 5.14 10.55 15.44
CA VAL A 206 5.79 10.72 14.14
C VAL A 206 6.91 11.74 14.28
N ILE A 207 8.08 11.41 13.76
CA ILE A 207 9.26 12.26 13.72
C ILE A 207 9.17 13.11 12.45
N SER A 208 9.19 14.43 12.62
CA SER A 208 9.16 15.36 11.49
C SER A 208 10.41 15.23 10.64
N LEU A 209 10.23 15.04 9.34
CA LEU A 209 11.33 14.95 8.39
C LEU A 209 11.98 16.34 8.17
N PRO A 210 13.31 16.39 7.91
CA PRO A 210 13.97 17.62 7.49
C PRO A 210 13.37 18.15 6.19
N ASN A 211 13.08 19.45 6.12
CA ASN A 211 12.42 20.07 4.96
C ASN A 211 13.35 21.07 4.24
N THR A 212 14.63 20.73 4.11
CA THR A 212 15.61 21.55 3.39
C THR A 212 15.76 21.09 1.93
N PRO A 213 16.23 21.96 1.01
CA PRO A 213 16.51 21.56 -0.37
C PRO A 213 17.49 20.38 -0.48
N ALA A 214 18.52 20.34 0.38
CA ALA A 214 19.49 19.24 0.42
C ALA A 214 18.86 17.91 0.84
N ALA A 215 18.03 17.92 1.89
CA ALA A 215 17.33 16.74 2.36
C ALA A 215 16.35 16.18 1.30
N LYS A 216 15.58 17.07 0.65
CA LYS A 216 14.69 16.71 -0.47
C LYS A 216 15.45 16.08 -1.62
N LYS A 217 16.59 16.68 -2.02
CA LYS A 217 17.43 16.15 -3.10
C LYS A 217 17.99 14.76 -2.76
N ALA A 218 18.44 14.54 -1.53
CA ALA A 218 18.93 13.25 -1.07
C ALA A 218 17.83 12.18 -1.11
N MET A 219 16.63 12.51 -0.58
CA MET A 219 15.45 11.65 -0.63
C MET A 219 15.06 11.28 -2.07
N GLN A 220 14.93 12.27 -2.95
CA GLN A 220 14.50 12.08 -4.34
C GLN A 220 15.51 11.30 -5.18
N LYS A 221 16.81 11.40 -4.88
CA LYS A 221 17.84 10.56 -5.53
C LYS A 221 17.60 9.07 -5.26
N ARG A 222 17.06 8.71 -4.10
CA ARG A 222 16.75 7.33 -3.71
C ARG A 222 15.34 6.90 -4.15
N ALA A 223 14.37 7.81 -4.03
CA ALA A 223 12.97 7.58 -4.33
C ALA A 223 12.41 8.73 -5.19
N PRO A 224 12.63 8.71 -6.52
CA PRO A 224 12.12 9.74 -7.41
C PRO A 224 10.59 9.87 -7.32
N GLY A 225 10.08 11.10 -7.41
CA GLY A 225 8.64 11.41 -7.30
C GLY A 225 8.11 11.56 -5.87
N THR A 226 8.97 11.43 -4.86
CA THR A 226 8.62 11.76 -3.47
C THR A 226 8.63 13.27 -3.22
N VAL A 227 7.70 13.72 -2.39
CA VAL A 227 7.56 15.10 -1.94
C VAL A 227 7.36 15.11 -0.42
N ILE A 228 7.80 16.18 0.23
CA ILE A 228 7.53 16.40 1.66
C ILE A 228 6.25 17.21 1.80
N GLN A 229 5.34 16.75 2.66
CA GLN A 229 4.12 17.46 3.02
C GLN A 229 4.08 17.74 4.52
N THR A 230 3.64 18.94 4.90
CA THR A 230 3.41 19.28 6.30
C THR A 230 1.98 18.95 6.68
N ILE A 231 1.80 18.02 7.62
CA ILE A 231 0.49 17.59 8.10
C ILE A 231 0.23 18.23 9.46
N LYS A 232 -0.95 18.84 9.60
CA LYS A 232 -1.41 19.44 10.87
C LYS A 232 -2.08 18.37 11.77
N PRO A 233 -2.01 18.53 13.09
CA PRO A 233 -2.81 17.75 14.04
C PRO A 233 -4.29 17.76 13.66
N SER A 234 -4.94 16.59 13.76
CA SER A 234 -6.38 16.46 13.53
C SER A 234 -6.90 15.14 14.11
N LYS A 235 -8.22 14.97 14.18
CA LYS A 235 -8.84 13.69 14.57
C LYS A 235 -8.38 12.51 13.70
N ARG A 236 -8.01 12.77 12.44
CA ARG A 236 -7.45 11.76 11.52
C ARG A 236 -6.01 11.38 11.86
N PHE A 237 -5.26 12.27 12.51
CA PHE A 237 -3.86 12.10 12.87
C PHE A 237 -3.64 12.36 14.38
N PRO A 238 -4.24 11.54 15.26
CA PRO A 238 -4.24 11.78 16.71
C PRO A 238 -2.85 11.72 17.36
N PHE A 239 -1.88 11.10 16.68
CA PHE A 239 -0.49 11.00 17.11
C PHE A 239 0.37 12.22 16.73
N LEU A 240 -0.18 13.21 16.01
CA LEU A 240 0.50 14.46 15.70
C LEU A 240 0.08 15.52 16.72
N THR A 241 1.03 16.06 17.47
CA THR A 241 0.80 17.13 18.45
C THR A 241 1.15 18.52 17.92
N GLN A 242 1.84 18.59 16.79
CA GLN A 242 2.24 19.83 16.10
C GLN A 242 2.32 19.57 14.59
N PRO A 243 2.43 20.61 13.74
CA PRO A 243 2.69 20.42 12.32
C PRO A 243 3.96 19.57 12.10
N THR A 244 3.83 18.51 11.31
CA THR A 244 4.88 17.51 11.11
C THR A 244 5.09 17.25 9.64
N ASN A 245 6.35 17.29 9.19
CA ASN A 245 6.73 16.95 7.83
C ASN A 245 6.80 15.43 7.66
N VAL A 246 6.15 14.92 6.63
CA VAL A 246 6.18 13.52 6.19
C VAL A 246 6.45 13.42 4.69
#